data_AF-A0A7Y6K3Q1-F1
#
_entry.id   AF-A0A7Y6K3Q1-F1
#
_cell.length_a   1.000
_cell.length_b   1.000
_cell.length_c   1.000
_cell.angle_alpha   90.00
_cell.angle_beta   90.00
_cell.angle_gamma   90.00
#
_symmetry.space_group_name_H-M   'P 1'
#
loop_
_entity.id
_entity.type
_entity.pdbx_description
1 polymer ?
#
loop_
_entity_poly.entity_id
_entity_poly.type
_entity_poly.pdbx_seq_one_letter_code
_entity_poly.pdbx_strand_id
1 'polypeptide(L)' 'MFPQDWSSSKIMSAVSDITTDPPVPETVQANGRIVKNGSVDGIAIRVVIEPASKGGGIVTAFPTNVPRNPK' A
#
# COMPACT_ATOMS: atom_id res chain seq x y z
N MET A 1 -10.42 0.21 -6.51
CA MET A 1 -9.40 -0.19 -7.50
C MET A 1 -8.35 0.91 -7.59
N PHE A 2 -7.17 0.61 -8.15
CA PHE A 2 -6.22 1.64 -8.55
C PHE A 2 -6.77 2.43 -9.77
N PRO A 3 -6.26 3.65 -10.04
CA PRO A 3 -6.63 4.41 -11.23
C PRO A 3 -6.48 3.58 -12.52
N GLN A 4 -7.41 3.73 -13.46
CA GLN A 4 -7.46 2.92 -14.68
C GLN A 4 -6.29 3.19 -15.64
N ASP A 5 -5.69 4.37 -15.55
CA ASP A 5 -4.52 4.81 -16.31
C ASP A 5 -3.20 4.25 -15.73
N TRP A 6 -3.22 3.63 -14.54
CA TRP A 6 -2.04 2.99 -13.98
C TRP A 6 -1.86 1.57 -14.53
N SER A 7 -0.69 1.32 -15.11
CA SER A 7 -0.28 -0.04 -15.47
C SER A 7 -0.06 -0.90 -14.22
N SER A 8 -0.17 -2.22 -14.38
CA SER A 8 0.17 -3.17 -13.31
C SER A 8 1.60 -2.98 -12.78
N SER A 9 2.55 -2.66 -13.67
CA SER A 9 3.94 -2.37 -13.27
C SER A 9 4.02 -1.12 -12.38
N LYS A 10 3.32 -0.04 -12.73
CA LYS A 10 3.26 1.18 -11.93
C LYS A 10 2.66 0.92 -10.54
N ILE A 11 1.59 0.12 -10.47
CA ILE A 11 0.98 -0.28 -9.20
C ILE A 11 2.00 -1.03 -8.33
N MET A 12 2.70 -2.02 -8.89
CA MET A 12 3.68 -2.80 -8.15
C MET A 12 4.86 -1.96 -7.67
N SER A 13 5.38 -1.07 -8.51
CA SER A 13 6.44 -0.12 -8.13
C SER A 13 5.98 0.79 -6.99
N ALA A 14 4.82 1.46 -7.13
CA ALA A 14 4.30 2.34 -6.09
C ALA A 14 4.11 1.62 -4.74
N VAL A 15 3.60 0.39 -4.78
CA VAL A 15 3.42 -0.43 -3.57
C VAL A 15 4.77 -0.85 -2.97
N SER A 16 5.74 -1.24 -3.80
CA SER A 16 7.10 -1.58 -3.36
C SER A 16 7.77 -0.38 -2.70
N ASP A 17 7.72 0.79 -3.34
CA ASP A 17 8.33 2.02 -2.85
C ASP A 17 7.78 2.36 -1.46
N ILE A 18 6.45 2.39 -1.29
CA ILE A 18 5.81 2.66 0.00
C ILE A 18 6.22 1.63 1.06
N THR A 19 6.41 0.37 0.67
CA THR A 19 6.78 -0.71 1.58
C THR A 19 8.21 -0.54 2.09
N THR A 20 9.15 -0.22 1.20
CA THR A 20 10.59 -0.17 1.50
C THR A 20 11.09 1.21 1.94
N ASP A 21 10.32 2.27 1.72
CA ASP A 21 10.70 3.65 2.05
C ASP A 21 10.72 3.87 3.58
N PRO A 22 11.88 4.15 4.21
CA PRO A 22 11.97 4.36 5.65
C PRO A 22 11.22 5.60 6.19
N PRO A 23 11.19 6.74 5.48
CA PRO A 23 10.32 7.88 5.77
C PRO A 23 8.82 7.58 5.91
N VAL A 24 8.30 6.53 5.26
CA VAL A 24 6.86 6.22 5.33
C VAL A 24 6.52 5.68 6.73
N PRO A 25 5.67 6.37 7.51
CA PRO A 25 5.32 5.93 8.85
C PRO A 25 4.60 4.60 8.80
N GLU A 26 4.95 3.73 9.74
CA GLU A 26 4.29 2.45 9.95
C GLU A 26 3.48 2.43 11.23
N THR A 27 2.38 1.68 11.22
CA THR A 27 1.54 1.46 12.39
C THR A 27 1.30 -0.03 12.53
N VAL A 28 1.66 -0.58 13.69
CA VAL A 28 1.36 -1.97 14.04
C VAL A 28 -0.09 -2.05 14.54
N GLN A 29 -0.90 -2.88 13.90
CA GLN A 29 -2.27 -3.15 14.31
C GLN A 29 -2.34 -4.20 15.43
N ALA A 30 -3.49 -4.27 16.11
CA ALA A 30 -3.74 -5.24 17.18
C ALA A 30 -3.56 -6.72 16.76
N ASN A 31 -3.73 -7.03 15.47
CA ASN A 31 -3.51 -8.37 14.91
C ASN A 31 -2.04 -8.63 14.49
N GLY A 32 -1.13 -7.70 14.79
CA GLY A 32 0.30 -7.78 14.45
C GLY A 32 0.65 -7.37 13.02
N ARG A 33 -0.34 -7.02 12.18
CA ARG A 33 -0.05 -6.52 10.82
C ARG A 33 0.47 -5.11 10.86
N ILE A 34 1.35 -4.81 9.91
CA ILE A 34 1.95 -3.49 9.75
C ILE A 34 1.17 -2.77 8.65
N VAL A 35 0.78 -1.53 8.92
CA VAL A 35 0.17 -0.65 7.93
C VAL A 35 1.09 0.51 7.64
N LYS A 36 1.38 0.70 6.36
CA LYS A 36 2.04 1.89 5.83
C LYS A 36 1.06 2.67 4.95
N ASN A 37 1.02 3.99 5.12
CA ASN A 37 0.23 4.88 4.28
C ASN A 37 1.19 5.81 3.55
N GLY A 38 1.26 5.68 2.23
CA GLY A 38 2.08 6.53 1.37
C GLY A 38 1.23 7.20 0.28
N SER A 39 1.88 8.03 -0.53
CA SER A 39 1.22 8.70 -1.66
C SER A 39 2.15 8.69 -2.87
N VAL A 40 1.61 8.36 -4.04
CA VAL A 40 2.32 8.41 -5.32
C VAL A 40 1.42 9.12 -6.33
N ASP A 41 1.93 10.14 -7.00
CA ASP A 41 1.18 10.99 -7.95
C ASP A 41 -0.15 11.52 -7.40
N GLY A 42 -0.18 11.90 -6.12
CA GLY A 42 -1.38 12.39 -5.44
C GLY A 42 -2.40 11.31 -5.06
N ILE A 43 -2.11 10.04 -5.32
CA ILE A 43 -2.93 8.89 -4.92
C ILE A 43 -2.44 8.35 -3.59
N ALA A 44 -3.25 8.48 -2.55
CA ALA A 44 -2.98 7.93 -1.23
C ALA A 44 -3.21 6.42 -1.26
N ILE A 45 -2.21 5.65 -0.88
CA ILE A 45 -2.21 4.18 -0.91
C ILE A 45 -1.94 3.65 0.48
N ARG A 46 -2.79 2.72 0.91
CA ARG A 46 -2.58 1.92 2.11
C ARG A 46 -2.00 0.57 1.72
N VAL A 47 -0.88 0.21 2.34
CA VAL A 47 -0.25 -1.11 2.21
C VAL A 47 -0.33 -1.81 3.56
N VAL A 48 -0.75 -3.08 3.54
CA VAL A 48 -0.82 -3.95 4.71
C VAL A 48 0.18 -5.07 4.54
N ILE A 49 1.03 -5.28 5.54
CA ILE A 49 2.17 -6.19 5.52
C ILE A 49 2.04 -7.16 6.70
N GLU A 50 2.36 -8.44 6.49
CA GLU A 50 2.52 -9.40 7.58
C GLU A 50 3.75 -9.01 8.42
N PRO A 51 3.76 -9.29 9.74
CA PRO A 51 4.96 -9.09 10.53
C PRO A 51 6.12 -9.95 10.02
N ALA A 52 7.36 -9.53 10.31
CA ALA A 52 8.56 -10.25 9.91
C ALA A 52 8.58 -11.71 10.43
N SER A 53 7.99 -11.97 11.60
CA SER A 53 7.83 -13.32 12.16
C SER A 53 6.94 -14.25 11.31
N LYS A 54 6.17 -13.70 10.37
CA LYS A 54 5.33 -14.42 9.40
C LYS A 54 5.82 -14.28 7.95
N GLY A 55 7.04 -13.80 7.75
CA GLY A 55 7.67 -13.69 6.43
C GLY A 55 7.65 -12.29 5.80
N GLY A 56 7.01 -11.29 6.43
CA GLY A 56 7.12 -9.88 5.99
C GLY A 56 6.45 -9.55 4.64
N GLY A 57 5.58 -10.43 4.13
CA GLY A 57 4.95 -10.25 2.81
C GLY A 57 3.83 -9.21 2.81
N ILE A 58 3.59 -8.62 1.63
CA ILE A 58 2.44 -7.73 1.41
C ILE A 58 1.16 -8.57 1.37
N VAL A 59 0.21 -8.24 2.26
CA VAL A 59 -1.12 -8.86 2.32
C VAL A 59 -2.04 -8.24 1.29
N THR A 60 -2.09 -6.90 1.26
CA THR A 60 -2.93 -6.15 0.35
C THR A 60 -2.44 -4.71 0.22
N ALA A 61 -2.72 -4.10 -0.93
CA ALA A 61 -2.53 -2.68 -1.15
C ALA A 61 -3.73 -2.11 -1.90
N PHE A 62 -4.18 -0.92 -1.50
CA PHE A 62 -5.31 -0.26 -2.15
C PHE A 62 -5.26 1.26 -1.96
N PRO A 63 -5.75 2.06 -2.93
CA PRO A 63 -5.88 3.48 -2.72
C PRO A 63 -7.02 3.84 -1.79
N THR A 64 -6.88 4.97 -1.09
CA THR A 64 -7.83 5.44 -0.05
C THR A 64 -8.52 6.75 -0.42
N ASN A 65 -8.05 7.46 -1.45
CA ASN A 65 -8.60 8.75 -1.90
C ASN A 65 -9.16 8.72 -3.34
N VAL A 66 -9.43 7.54 -3.89
CA VAL A 66 -10.10 7.38 -5.19
C VAL A 66 -11.41 6.60 -5.03
N PRO A 67 -12.40 6.83 -5.90
CA PRO A 67 -13.62 6.02 -5.91
C PRO A 67 -13.28 4.53 -6.04
N ARG A 68 -13.81 3.69 -5.14
CA ARG A 68 -13.55 2.25 -5.19
C ARG A 68 -14.13 1.57 -6.44
N ASN A 69 -15.14 2.19 -7.06
CA ASN A 69 -15.88 1.69 -8.21
C ASN A 69 -16.32 2.86 -9.12
N PRO A 70 -15.54 3.25 -10.15
CA PRO A 70 -16.07 4.12 -11.19
C PRO A 70 -17.21 3.38 -11.91
N LYS A 71 -18.38 4.02 -12.01
CA LYS A 71 -19.53 3.50 -12.77
C LYS A 71 -19.29 3.60 -14.26
#